data_AF-A0A848ZP56-F1
#
_entry.id   AF-A0A848ZP56-F1
#
_cell.length_a   1.000
_cell.length_b   1.000
_cell.length_c   1.000
_cell.angle_alpha   90.00
_cell.angle_beta   90.00
_cell.angle_gamma   90.00
#
_symmetry.space_group_name_H-M   'P 1'
#
loop_
_entity.id
_entity.type
_entity.pdbx_description
1 polymer ?
#
loop_
_entity_poly.entity_id
_entity_poly.type
_entity_poly.pdbx_seq_one_letter_code
_entity_poly.pdbx_strand_id
1 'polypeptide(L)'
;MKKRLKEELRKLSTDIITSRNMNDIPALYETARELYEKLAVLKYIEEKLNEVEIDVSKNAIASKFETMANSVLSANSSVPESNPHEEDIITPGIDTIKDMVSEMPSSTTIEEVLSQFTNKPDLIINDKDLFMPKEEKAVKPVASAKA
;
A
#
# COMPACT_ATOMS: atom_id res chain seq x y z
N MET A 1 -17.29 21.35 -0.65
CA MET A 1 -18.04 22.30 -1.50
C MET A 1 -18.11 23.71 -0.89
N LYS A 2 -18.66 23.89 0.33
CA LYS A 2 -18.75 25.18 1.04
C LYS A 2 -17.42 25.97 1.13
N LYS A 3 -16.29 25.31 1.41
CA LYS A 3 -14.97 25.95 1.50
C LYS A 3 -14.51 26.56 0.17
N ARG A 4 -14.67 25.84 -0.95
CA ARG A 4 -14.30 26.33 -2.28
C ARG A 4 -15.12 27.56 -2.68
N LEU A 5 -16.42 27.54 -2.40
CA LEU A 5 -17.29 28.68 -2.68
C LEU A 5 -16.87 29.94 -1.89
N LYS A 6 -16.48 29.77 -0.62
CA LYS A 6 -15.92 30.86 0.20
C LYS A 6 -14.59 31.40 -0.34
N GLU A 7 -13.72 30.54 -0.86
CA GLU A 7 -12.46 30.96 -1.48
C GLU A 7 -12.69 31.74 -2.77
N GLU A 8 -13.63 31.30 -3.62
CA GLU A 8 -14.01 32.02 -4.84
C GLU A 8 -14.66 33.38 -4.55
N LEU A 9 -15.55 33.46 -3.55
CA LEU A 9 -16.11 34.72 -3.05
C LEU A 9 -15.02 35.69 -2.60
N ARG A 10 -13.99 35.19 -1.88
CA ARG A 10 -12.86 36.00 -1.45
C ARG A 10 -12.01 36.47 -2.62
N LYS A 11 -11.81 35.63 -3.64
CA LYS A 11 -11.09 35.99 -4.86
C LYS A 11 -11.82 37.10 -5.62
N LEU A 12 -13.11 36.93 -5.91
CA LEU A 12 -13.93 37.93 -6.62
C LEU A 12 -14.02 39.25 -5.85
N SER A 13 -14.15 39.20 -4.52
CA SER A 13 -14.14 40.41 -3.69
C SER A 13 -12.79 41.13 -3.75
N THR A 14 -11.69 40.38 -3.72
CA THR A 14 -10.35 40.97 -3.85
C THR A 14 -10.14 41.55 -5.24
N ASP A 15 -10.66 40.90 -6.29
CA ASP A 15 -10.60 41.37 -7.67
C ASP A 15 -11.30 42.72 -7.83
N ILE A 16 -12.54 42.84 -7.34
CA ILE A 16 -13.33 44.08 -7.29
C ILE A 16 -12.60 45.20 -6.53
N ILE A 17 -11.94 44.88 -5.41
CA ILE A 17 -11.17 45.87 -4.63
C ILE A 17 -9.88 46.27 -5.36
N THR A 18 -9.25 45.34 -6.08
CA THR A 18 -7.96 45.54 -6.74
C THR A 18 -8.11 46.21 -8.10
N SER A 19 -9.27 46.11 -8.75
CA SER A 19 -9.62 46.85 -9.96
C SER A 19 -9.63 48.36 -9.67
N ARG A 20 -8.46 49.00 -9.79
CA ARG A 20 -8.24 50.44 -9.51
C ARG A 20 -8.92 51.37 -10.50
N ASN A 21 -9.34 50.86 -11.66
CA ASN A 21 -10.02 51.63 -12.70
C ASN A 21 -11.53 51.35 -12.66
N MET A 22 -12.29 52.19 -11.95
CA MET A 22 -13.76 52.21 -11.99
C MET A 22 -14.36 52.63 -13.35
N ASN A 23 -13.53 52.80 -14.38
CA ASN A 23 -13.96 53.24 -15.71
C ASN A 23 -14.62 52.12 -16.52
N ASP A 24 -14.43 50.85 -16.14
CA ASP A 24 -15.09 49.70 -16.77
C ASP A 24 -16.29 49.25 -15.92
N ILE A 25 -17.32 50.11 -15.88
CA ILE A 25 -18.59 49.86 -15.19
C ILE A 25 -19.23 48.53 -15.64
N PRO A 26 -19.26 48.17 -16.95
CA PRO A 26 -19.81 46.89 -17.39
C PRO A 26 -19.08 45.67 -16.81
N ALA A 27 -17.74 45.65 -16.81
CA ALA A 27 -16.99 44.53 -16.23
C ALA A 27 -17.20 44.42 -14.71
N LEU A 28 -17.29 45.56 -14.02
CA LEU A 28 -17.55 45.58 -12.58
C LEU A 28 -18.97 45.07 -12.25
N TYR A 29 -19.94 45.36 -13.12
CA TYR A 29 -21.30 44.84 -12.99
C TYR A 29 -21.35 43.31 -13.14
N GLU A 30 -20.67 42.75 -14.13
CA GLU A 30 -20.63 41.29 -14.34
C GLU A 30 -19.93 40.56 -13.17
N THR A 31 -18.81 41.10 -12.68
CA THR A 31 -18.11 40.52 -11.52
C THR A 31 -18.93 40.62 -10.23
N ALA A 32 -19.65 41.73 -10.02
CA ALA A 32 -20.57 41.89 -8.89
C ALA A 32 -21.79 40.94 -8.99
N ARG A 33 -22.31 40.72 -10.20
CA ARG A 33 -23.37 39.76 -10.46
C ARG A 33 -22.93 38.34 -10.12
N GLU A 34 -21.76 37.92 -10.59
CA GLU A 34 -21.20 36.60 -10.29
C GLU A 34 -21.00 36.41 -8.77
N LEU A 35 -20.51 37.45 -8.09
CA LEU A 35 -20.36 37.45 -6.63
C LEU A 35 -21.72 37.26 -5.93
N TYR A 36 -22.76 37.96 -6.37
CA TYR A 36 -24.11 37.85 -5.82
C TYR A 36 -24.71 36.45 -6.03
N GLU A 37 -24.59 35.88 -7.23
CA GLU A 37 -25.10 34.54 -7.52
C GLU A 37 -24.44 33.48 -6.63
N LYS A 38 -23.11 33.53 -6.48
CA LYS A 38 -22.38 32.62 -5.58
C LYS A 38 -22.73 32.81 -4.12
N LEU A 39 -22.95 34.05 -3.67
CA LEU A 39 -23.41 34.35 -2.32
C LEU A 39 -24.83 33.78 -2.08
N ALA A 40 -25.73 33.92 -3.05
CA ALA A 40 -27.09 33.41 -2.96
C ALA A 40 -27.10 31.87 -2.83
N VAL A 41 -26.27 31.16 -3.60
CA VAL A 41 -26.10 29.71 -3.46
C VAL A 41 -25.54 29.35 -2.09
N LEU A 42 -24.54 30.09 -1.59
CA LEU A 42 -23.97 29.84 -0.26
C LEU A 42 -25.01 30.03 0.85
N LYS A 43 -25.82 31.09 0.77
CA LYS A 43 -26.92 31.37 1.69
C LYS A 43 -27.95 30.24 1.67
N TYR A 44 -28.36 29.81 0.48
CA TYR A 44 -29.29 28.69 0.32
C TYR A 44 -28.76 27.40 0.96
N ILE A 45 -27.48 27.09 0.76
CA ILE A 45 -26.85 25.92 1.39
C ILE A 45 -26.82 26.07 2.91
N GLU A 46 -26.54 27.25 3.46
CA GLU A 46 -26.55 27.45 4.92
C GLU A 46 -27.95 27.34 5.52
N GLU A 47 -28.98 27.86 4.86
CA GLU A 47 -30.36 27.80 5.35
C GLU A 47 -30.97 26.41 5.17
N LYS A 48 -30.78 25.78 4.01
CA LYS A 48 -31.47 24.52 3.67
C LYS A 48 -30.69 23.25 3.98
N LEU A 49 -29.36 23.30 4.00
CA LEU A 49 -28.57 22.11 4.33
C LEU A 49 -28.42 21.91 5.85
N ASN A 50 -28.50 22.98 6.64
CA ASN A 50 -28.53 22.87 8.11
C ASN A 50 -29.92 22.45 8.63
N GLU A 51 -31.01 22.78 7.93
CA GLU A 51 -32.36 22.27 8.24
C GLU A 51 -32.56 20.81 7.82
N VAL A 52 -31.67 20.24 7.00
CA VAL A 52 -31.61 18.79 6.75
C VAL A 52 -30.76 18.14 7.84
N GLU A 53 -31.13 18.36 9.10
CA GLU A 53 -30.98 17.30 10.07
C GLU A 53 -31.93 16.20 9.59
N ILE A 54 -31.37 15.15 8.97
CA ILE A 54 -32.15 13.97 8.61
C ILE A 54 -32.71 13.46 9.93
N ASP A 55 -33.99 13.76 10.19
CA ASP A 55 -34.73 13.26 11.33
C ASP A 55 -34.86 11.74 11.19
N VAL A 56 -33.83 11.04 11.63
CA VAL A 56 -33.70 9.57 11.61
C VAL A 56 -34.84 8.89 12.38
N SER A 57 -35.63 9.64 13.17
CA SER A 57 -36.81 9.11 13.85
C SER A 57 -37.98 8.84 12.89
N LYS A 58 -38.06 9.53 11.74
CA LYS A 58 -39.19 9.40 10.79
C LYS A 58 -38.89 8.53 9.58
N ASN A 59 -37.65 8.09 9.41
CA ASN A 59 -37.30 7.21 8.30
C ASN A 59 -37.72 5.77 8.64
N ALA A 60 -38.79 5.29 7.99
CA ALA A 60 -39.28 3.91 8.15
C ALA A 60 -38.20 2.84 7.92
N ILE A 61 -37.12 3.18 7.21
CA ILE A 61 -35.97 2.30 6.99
C ILE A 61 -35.07 2.23 8.25
N ALA A 62 -34.93 3.33 8.99
CA ALA A 62 -34.12 3.37 10.22
C ALA A 62 -34.74 2.50 11.32
N SER A 63 -36.05 2.57 11.52
CA SER A 63 -36.76 1.72 12.49
C SER A 63 -36.66 0.22 12.15
N LYS A 64 -36.75 -0.13 10.86
CA LYS A 64 -36.55 -1.51 10.41
C LYS A 64 -35.11 -1.99 10.61
N PHE A 65 -34.14 -1.12 10.35
CA PHE A 65 -32.72 -1.42 10.57
C PHE A 65 -32.40 -1.60 12.05
N GLU A 66 -32.92 -0.74 12.93
CA GLU A 66 -32.78 -0.86 14.38
C GLU A 66 -33.41 -2.15 14.91
N THR A 67 -34.62 -2.48 14.45
CA THR A 67 -35.29 -3.74 14.81
C THR A 67 -34.48 -4.96 14.38
N MET A 68 -33.95 -4.94 13.15
CA MET A 68 -33.11 -6.02 12.62
C MET A 68 -31.79 -6.14 13.39
N ALA A 69 -31.11 -5.01 13.66
CA ALA A 69 -29.85 -4.98 14.41
C ALA A 69 -30.04 -5.52 15.83
N ASN A 70 -31.09 -5.08 16.54
CA ASN A 70 -31.40 -5.56 17.87
C ASN A 70 -31.78 -7.05 17.88
N SER A 71 -32.48 -7.53 16.84
CA SER A 71 -32.79 -8.96 16.68
C SER A 71 -31.54 -9.81 16.46
N VAL A 72 -30.56 -9.32 15.69
CA VAL A 72 -29.31 -10.06 15.43
C VAL A 72 -28.43 -10.08 16.68
N LEU A 73 -28.31 -8.95 17.37
CA LEU A 73 -27.51 -8.87 18.61
C LEU A 73 -28.10 -9.72 19.73
N SER A 74 -29.43 -9.69 19.91
CA SER A 74 -30.10 -10.52 20.92
C SER A 74 -30.05 -12.01 20.57
N ALA A 75 -30.22 -12.40 19.30
CA ALA A 75 -30.11 -13.80 18.90
C ALA A 75 -28.72 -14.38 19.17
N ASN A 76 -27.65 -13.63 18.87
CA ASN A 76 -26.27 -14.07 19.11
C ASN A 76 -25.89 -14.08 20.60
N SER A 77 -26.55 -13.30 21.46
CA SER A 77 -26.31 -13.33 22.92
C SER A 77 -26.70 -14.65 23.60
N SER A 78 -27.52 -15.47 22.93
CA SER A 78 -27.94 -16.79 23.44
C SER A 78 -26.92 -17.91 23.18
N VAL A 79 -25.93 -17.65 22.32
CA VAL A 79 -24.85 -18.60 22.03
C VAL A 79 -23.68 -18.26 22.95
N PRO A 80 -23.29 -19.14 23.88
CA PRO A 80 -22.13 -18.92 24.72
C PRO A 80 -20.88 -18.74 23.86
N GLU A 81 -20.06 -17.73 24.16
CA GLU A 81 -18.81 -17.47 23.41
C GLU A 81 -17.78 -18.60 23.57
N SER A 82 -17.93 -19.45 24.58
CA SER A 82 -17.09 -20.62 24.81
C SER A 82 -17.90 -21.89 24.59
N ASN A 83 -17.47 -22.71 23.64
CA ASN A 83 -18.00 -24.06 23.44
C ASN A 83 -17.58 -24.92 24.65
N PRO A 84 -18.52 -25.46 25.45
CA PRO A 84 -18.22 -26.30 26.61
C PRO A 84 -17.62 -27.68 26.25
N HIS A 85 -17.58 -28.04 24.96
CA HIS A 85 -16.93 -29.24 24.47
C HIS A 85 -15.59 -28.88 23.80
N GLU A 86 -14.47 -29.22 24.45
CA GLU A 86 -13.10 -29.05 23.91
C GLU A 86 -12.74 -30.06 22.80
N GLU A 87 -13.62 -31.01 22.49
CA GLU A 87 -13.32 -32.21 21.68
C GLU A 87 -14.02 -32.22 20.29
N ASP A 88 -14.81 -31.21 19.92
CA ASP A 88 -15.55 -31.19 18.64
C ASP A 88 -14.75 -30.57 17.47
N ILE A 89 -13.49 -30.18 17.67
CA ILE A 89 -12.58 -29.85 16.56
C ILE A 89 -11.79 -31.12 16.19
N ILE A 90 -12.50 -32.19 15.84
CA ILE A 90 -11.91 -33.26 15.04
C ILE A 90 -11.79 -32.68 13.64
N THR A 91 -10.68 -32.02 13.36
CA THR A 91 -10.30 -31.57 12.02
C THR A 91 -9.68 -32.77 11.32
N PRO A 92 -10.45 -33.52 10.48
CA PRO A 92 -9.95 -34.76 9.90
C PRO A 92 -8.74 -34.43 9.04
N GLY A 93 -7.58 -35.00 9.37
CA GLY A 93 -6.34 -34.81 8.62
C GLY A 93 -5.32 -33.84 9.23
N ILE A 94 -5.61 -33.12 10.33
CA ILE A 94 -4.54 -32.33 10.99
C ILE A 94 -3.45 -33.23 11.56
N ASP A 95 -3.81 -34.33 12.24
CA ASP A 95 -2.83 -35.27 12.79
C ASP A 95 -2.03 -35.94 11.66
N THR A 96 -2.69 -36.30 10.56
CA THR A 96 -2.03 -36.87 9.38
C THR A 96 -1.05 -35.87 8.74
N ILE A 97 -1.42 -34.58 8.64
CA ILE A 97 -0.52 -33.55 8.12
C ILE A 97 0.65 -33.32 9.07
N LYS A 98 0.42 -33.34 10.39
CA LYS A 98 1.46 -33.19 11.41
C LYS A 98 2.48 -34.33 11.34
N ASP A 99 2.02 -35.55 11.14
CA ASP A 99 2.88 -36.71 10.94
C ASP A 99 3.67 -36.60 9.62
N MET A 100 3.01 -36.21 8.52
CA MET A 100 3.67 -35.99 7.22
C MET A 100 4.75 -34.89 7.26
N VAL A 101 4.52 -33.81 8.01
CA VAL A 101 5.49 -32.71 8.16
C VAL A 101 6.64 -33.09 9.08
N SER A 102 6.40 -33.96 10.07
CA SER A 102 7.44 -34.47 10.97
C SER A 102 8.44 -35.39 10.25
N GLU A 103 7.97 -36.11 9.22
CA GLU A 103 8.82 -36.96 8.36
C GLU A 103 9.52 -36.17 7.23
N MET A 104 9.29 -34.85 7.12
CA MET A 104 9.96 -34.03 6.11
C MET A 104 11.37 -33.66 6.58
N PRO A 105 12.42 -33.87 5.75
CA PRO A 105 13.77 -33.45 6.10
C PRO A 105 13.79 -31.94 6.35
N SER A 106 14.42 -31.52 7.45
CA SER A 106 14.55 -30.11 7.77
C SER A 106 15.34 -29.39 6.68
N SER A 107 14.99 -28.13 6.41
CA SER A 107 15.61 -27.30 5.37
C SER A 107 17.15 -27.24 5.45
N THR A 108 17.71 -27.38 6.65
CA THR A 108 19.15 -27.45 6.89
C THR A 108 19.82 -28.69 6.27
N THR A 109 19.15 -29.85 6.31
CA THR A 109 19.69 -31.12 5.78
C THR A 109 19.67 -31.20 4.25
N ILE A 110 18.71 -30.51 3.62
CA ILE A 110 18.59 -30.46 2.15
C ILE A 110 19.76 -29.67 1.55
N GLU A 111 20.14 -28.56 2.19
CA GLU A 111 21.23 -27.69 1.73
C GLU A 111 22.60 -28.39 1.81
N GLU A 112 22.83 -29.17 2.87
CA GLU A 112 24.05 -29.97 3.03
C GLU A 112 24.17 -31.07 1.96
N VAL A 113 23.09 -31.80 1.67
CA VAL A 113 23.09 -32.84 0.62
C VAL A 113 23.26 -32.23 -0.77
N LEU A 114 22.63 -31.08 -1.02
CA LEU A 114 22.77 -30.36 -2.29
C LEU A 114 24.20 -29.82 -2.48
N SER A 115 24.83 -29.35 -1.40
CA SER A 115 26.22 -28.87 -1.43
C SER A 115 27.22 -29.99 -1.75
N GLN A 116 26.99 -31.21 -1.27
CA GLN A 116 27.85 -32.37 -1.56
C GLN A 116 27.77 -32.79 -3.04
N PHE A 117 26.60 -32.68 -3.67
CA PHE A 117 26.41 -33.01 -5.09
C PHE A 117 26.92 -31.93 -6.05
N THR A 118 26.97 -30.67 -5.61
CA THR A 118 27.33 -29.53 -6.47
C THR A 118 28.82 -29.15 -6.42
N ASN A 119 29.58 -29.66 -5.44
CA ASN A 119 31.02 -29.48 -5.40
C ASN A 119 31.72 -30.30 -6.51
N LYS A 120 32.45 -29.61 -7.40
CA LYS A 120 33.19 -30.19 -8.53
C LYS A 120 34.18 -31.27 -8.05
N PRO A 121 34.35 -32.39 -8.80
CA PRO A 121 35.30 -33.43 -8.43
C PRO A 121 36.72 -32.88 -8.41
N ASP A 122 37.50 -33.26 -7.39
CA ASP A 122 38.92 -32.91 -7.28
C ASP A 122 39.68 -33.46 -8.50
N LEU A 123 40.08 -32.55 -9.38
CA LEU A 123 40.91 -32.88 -10.54
C LEU A 123 42.32 -33.16 -10.05
N ILE A 124 42.70 -34.44 -10.03
CA ILE A 124 44.07 -34.86 -9.75
C ILE A 124 44.95 -34.30 -10.88
N ILE A 125 45.88 -33.40 -10.54
CA ILE A 125 46.75 -32.70 -11.50
C ILE A 125 47.72 -33.70 -12.15
N ASN A 126 47.84 -33.62 -13.47
CA ASN A 126 48.62 -34.52 -14.32
C ASN A 126 50.13 -34.24 -14.16
N ASP A 127 50.93 -35.25 -13.79
CA ASP A 127 52.33 -35.18 -13.31
C ASP A 127 53.37 -34.90 -14.42
N LYS A 128 53.06 -33.98 -15.35
CA LYS A 128 53.91 -33.68 -16.52
C LYS A 128 55.03 -32.69 -16.23
N ASP A 129 54.88 -31.85 -15.21
CA ASP A 129 55.86 -30.80 -14.88
C ASP A 129 57.07 -31.32 -14.08
N LEU A 130 57.02 -32.56 -13.57
CA LEU A 130 58.13 -33.18 -12.84
C LEU A 130 59.17 -33.83 -13.78
N PHE A 131 58.79 -34.14 -15.02
CA PHE A 131 59.58 -35.00 -15.93
C PHE A 131 60.19 -34.28 -17.15
N MET A 132 60.02 -32.95 -17.29
CA MET A 132 60.62 -32.22 -18.40
C MET A 132 62.02 -31.66 -18.05
N PRO A 133 63.05 -31.87 -18.90
CA PRO A 133 64.36 -31.25 -18.73
C PRO A 133 64.28 -29.72 -18.91
N LYS A 134 64.96 -28.97 -18.04
CA LYS A 134 65.01 -27.49 -18.12
C LYS A 134 66.04 -27.05 -19.16
N GLU A 135 65.62 -26.31 -20.18
CA GLU A 135 66.52 -25.72 -21.19
C GLU A 135 67.12 -24.39 -20.70
N GLU A 136 68.46 -24.33 -20.64
CA GLU A 136 69.22 -23.09 -20.39
C GLU A 136 69.31 -22.25 -21.67
N LYS A 137 68.73 -21.04 -21.64
CA LYS A 137 68.83 -20.08 -22.76
C LYS A 137 70.20 -19.41 -22.78
N ALA A 138 70.89 -19.57 -23.91
CA ALA A 138 72.16 -18.95 -24.25
C ALA A 138 72.09 -17.40 -24.26
N VAL A 139 73.15 -16.78 -23.76
CA VAL A 139 73.34 -15.33 -23.64
C VAL A 139 74.20 -14.80 -24.79
N LYS A 140 73.90 -13.55 -25.19
CA LYS A 140 74.78 -12.47 -25.74
C LYS A 140 74.53 -12.11 -27.22
N PRO A 141 74.82 -10.87 -27.67
CA PRO A 141 75.71 -9.87 -27.05
C PRO A 141 75.21 -8.40 -27.00
N VAL A 142 76.02 -7.60 -26.30
CA VAL A 142 75.96 -6.15 -26.06
C VAL A 142 76.99 -5.43 -26.97
N ALA A 143 76.63 -4.30 -27.59
CA ALA A 143 77.46 -3.12 -27.99
C ALA A 143 76.60 -2.25 -28.95
N SER A 144 76.54 -0.90 -28.96
CA SER A 144 77.46 0.22 -28.62
C SER A 144 76.61 1.51 -28.39
N ALA A 145 76.74 2.26 -27.28
CA ALA A 145 77.68 3.36 -26.96
C ALA A 145 77.42 4.75 -27.61
N LYS A 146 76.95 5.71 -26.80
CA LYS A 146 77.22 7.18 -26.78
C LYS A 146 76.38 7.79 -25.63
N ALA A 147 76.88 8.57 -24.68
CA ALA A 147 78.21 9.06 -24.30
C ALA A 147 78.21 9.28 -22.78
#